data_AF-A0A316VKT1-F1
#
_entry.id   AF-A0A316VKT1-F1
#
_cell.length_a   1.000
_cell.length_b   1.000
_cell.length_c   1.000
_cell.angle_alpha   90.00
_cell.angle_beta   90.00
_cell.angle_gamma   90.00
#
_symmetry.space_group_name_H-M   'P 1'
#
loop_
_entity.id
_entity.type
_entity.pdbx_description
1 polymer ?
#
loop_
_entity_poly.entity_id
_entity_poly.type
_entity_poly.pdbx_seq_one_letter_code
_entity_poly.pdbx_strand_id
1 'polypeptide(L)'
;MPIKTARQNVDIANKLSSKDLLRLSNSNPDEGSDGHDDEYSILTSKGQSFNCKAYQSQELEEHDRKMMMTIFEENMRTMYEETPGGWDAQSKKEELFDNLSRFFIIRQANQDNAAIIAFIMWRFDLEDCDANDPVARKGKRKIEIAYCYEIQVHSDFRQYGLGKWMMNRLEAVARNTNMRKVMLTVFKSNTHAKQFYDRLGFKLEYSTPENEDELDELGEYVILGKATM
;
A
#
# COMPACT_ATOMS: atom_id res chain seq x y z
N MET A 1 21.70 -22.27 -4.83
CA MET A 1 21.83 -21.10 -3.94
C MET A 1 21.12 -21.40 -2.63
N PRO A 2 21.63 -20.97 -1.46
CA PRO A 2 20.93 -21.15 -0.19
C PRO A 2 19.60 -20.37 -0.19
N ILE A 3 18.56 -20.95 0.40
CA ILE A 3 17.25 -20.31 0.55
C ILE A 3 17.40 -19.13 1.53
N LYS A 4 17.02 -17.92 1.09
CA LYS A 4 17.04 -16.71 1.92
C LYS A 4 16.03 -16.82 3.07
N THR A 5 16.36 -16.26 4.22
CA THR A 5 15.43 -16.14 5.35
C THR A 5 14.41 -15.01 5.12
N ALA A 6 13.31 -15.02 5.88
CA ALA A 6 12.30 -13.96 5.84
C ALA A 6 12.92 -12.56 6.06
N ARG A 7 13.76 -12.41 7.09
CA ARG A 7 14.47 -11.16 7.39
C ARG A 7 15.38 -10.74 6.22
N GLN A 8 16.13 -11.67 5.64
CA GLN A 8 16.98 -11.37 4.49
C GLN A 8 16.18 -10.88 3.28
N ASN A 9 14.98 -11.41 3.03
CA ASN A 9 14.11 -10.92 1.95
C ASN A 9 13.69 -9.46 2.21
N VAL A 10 13.24 -9.15 3.43
CA VAL A 10 12.86 -7.79 3.84
C VAL A 10 14.04 -6.81 3.74
N ASP A 11 15.21 -7.18 4.25
CA ASP A 11 16.41 -6.33 4.23
C ASP A 11 16.89 -6.03 2.80
N ILE A 12 16.73 -6.99 1.88
CA ILE A 12 17.03 -6.80 0.46
C ILE A 12 15.98 -5.87 -0.17
N ALA A 13 14.69 -6.09 0.11
CA ALA A 13 13.61 -5.28 -0.44
C ALA A 13 13.70 -3.81 0.01
N ASN A 14 14.08 -3.57 1.26
CA ASN A 14 14.27 -2.22 1.80
C ASN A 14 15.44 -1.45 1.15
N LYS A 15 16.36 -2.13 0.45
CA LYS A 15 17.47 -1.49 -0.28
C LYS A 15 17.14 -1.15 -1.73
N LEU A 16 15.97 -1.54 -2.23
CA LEU A 16 15.55 -1.27 -3.62
C LEU A 16 15.35 0.22 -3.86
N SER A 17 15.87 0.71 -4.98
CA SER A 17 15.62 2.08 -5.45
C SER A 17 14.18 2.24 -5.94
N SER A 18 13.73 3.47 -6.11
CA SER A 18 12.43 3.77 -6.70
C SER A 18 12.28 3.18 -8.10
N LYS A 19 13.35 3.22 -8.91
CA LYS A 19 13.36 2.60 -10.23
C LYS A 19 13.18 1.08 -10.16
N ASP A 20 13.83 0.42 -9.20
CA ASP A 20 13.64 -1.02 -9.00
C ASP A 20 12.20 -1.35 -8.60
N LEU A 21 11.60 -0.57 -7.69
CA LEU A 21 10.21 -0.77 -7.25
C LEU A 21 9.22 -0.59 -8.40
N LEU A 22 9.42 0.43 -9.23
CA LEU A 22 8.61 0.65 -10.42
C LEU A 22 8.72 -0.55 -11.36
N ARG A 23 9.95 -0.98 -11.69
CA ARG A 23 10.20 -2.14 -12.56
C ARG A 23 9.58 -3.43 -12.03
N LEU A 24 9.72 -3.70 -10.72
CA LEU A 24 9.18 -4.90 -10.07
C LEU A 24 7.65 -4.87 -9.96
N SER A 25 7.01 -3.72 -10.17
CA SER A 25 5.55 -3.63 -10.20
C SER A 25 4.94 -4.05 -11.54
N ASN A 26 5.76 -4.24 -12.59
CA ASN A 26 5.27 -4.73 -13.87
C ASN A 26 4.80 -6.19 -13.73
N SER A 27 3.52 -6.41 -14.02
CA SER A 27 2.87 -7.71 -13.87
C SER A 27 3.04 -8.59 -15.12
N ASN A 28 3.51 -8.02 -16.24
CA ASN A 28 3.69 -8.73 -17.51
C ASN A 28 5.12 -8.48 -18.04
N PRO A 29 6.05 -9.45 -17.90
CA PRO A 29 7.45 -9.27 -18.32
C PRO A 29 7.62 -9.08 -19.84
N ASP A 30 6.63 -9.55 -20.62
CA ASP A 30 6.64 -9.55 -22.09
C ASP A 30 5.98 -8.32 -22.72
N GLU A 31 5.26 -7.50 -21.94
CA GLU A 31 4.85 -6.16 -22.38
C GLU A 31 6.03 -5.23 -22.11
N GLY A 32 6.82 -5.01 -23.16
CA GLY A 32 7.88 -4.00 -23.16
C GLY A 32 7.36 -2.70 -22.55
N SER A 33 8.13 -2.13 -21.63
CA SER A 33 7.87 -0.79 -21.12
C SER A 33 8.04 0.19 -22.28
N ASP A 34 6.95 0.56 -22.93
CA ASP A 34 6.93 1.76 -23.81
C ASP A 34 6.96 3.06 -22.99
N GLY A 35 7.16 2.99 -21.67
CA GLY A 35 7.39 4.14 -20.81
C GLY A 35 8.87 4.46 -20.70
N HIS A 36 9.21 5.75 -20.79
CA HIS A 36 10.45 6.27 -20.25
C HIS A 36 10.77 5.57 -18.93
N ASP A 37 12.01 5.09 -18.79
CA ASP A 37 12.55 4.18 -17.77
C ASP A 37 12.16 4.41 -16.28
N ASP A 38 11.47 5.51 -15.97
CA ASP A 38 11.17 6.02 -14.64
C ASP A 38 9.67 6.34 -14.39
N GLU A 39 8.74 6.07 -15.33
CA GLU A 39 7.28 6.26 -15.11
C GLU A 39 6.36 5.30 -15.89
N TYR A 40 5.14 5.09 -15.37
CA TYR A 40 4.05 4.41 -16.08
C TYR A 40 2.96 5.39 -16.53
N SER A 41 2.55 5.31 -17.78
CA SER A 41 1.30 5.92 -18.24
C SER A 41 0.10 5.03 -17.89
N ILE A 42 -0.98 5.67 -17.44
CA ILE A 42 -2.25 5.04 -17.09
C ILE A 42 -3.34 5.72 -17.92
N LEU A 43 -3.98 4.94 -18.79
CA LEU A 43 -5.18 5.36 -19.50
C LEU A 43 -6.40 4.68 -18.87
N THR A 44 -7.31 5.48 -18.36
CA THR A 44 -8.54 4.95 -17.75
C THR A 44 -9.61 4.70 -18.80
N SER A 45 -10.59 3.84 -18.49
CA SER A 45 -11.72 3.55 -19.39
C SER A 45 -12.58 4.78 -19.72
N LYS A 46 -12.46 5.85 -18.94
CA LYS A 46 -13.14 7.13 -19.12
C LYS A 46 -12.33 8.14 -19.95
N GLY A 47 -11.16 7.75 -20.46
CA GLY A 47 -10.33 8.55 -21.36
C GLY A 47 -9.35 9.52 -20.68
N GLN A 48 -9.27 9.52 -19.35
CA GLN A 48 -8.29 10.33 -18.61
C GLN A 48 -6.94 9.61 -18.57
N SER A 49 -5.89 10.40 -18.78
CA SER A 49 -4.50 9.97 -18.74
C SER A 49 -3.81 10.46 -17.47
N PHE A 50 -3.10 9.56 -16.82
CA PHE A 50 -2.30 9.81 -15.63
C PHE A 50 -0.91 9.23 -15.80
N ASN A 51 0.04 9.72 -15.02
CA ASN A 51 1.38 9.14 -14.91
C ASN A 51 1.63 8.70 -13.47
N CYS A 52 2.31 7.57 -13.30
CA CYS A 52 2.70 7.03 -12.01
C CYS A 52 4.21 6.93 -11.91
N LYS A 53 4.76 7.40 -10.78
CA LYS A 53 6.17 7.23 -10.41
C LYS A 53 6.29 6.58 -9.05
N ALA A 54 7.40 5.88 -8.85
CA ALA A 54 7.76 5.32 -7.56
C ALA A 54 8.66 6.30 -6.80
N TYR A 55 8.56 6.31 -5.47
CA TYR A 55 9.41 7.14 -4.61
C TYR A 55 9.80 6.39 -3.32
N GLN A 56 11.00 6.62 -2.85
CA GLN A 56 11.37 6.47 -1.44
C GLN A 56 11.01 7.76 -0.71
N SER A 57 10.73 7.70 0.59
CA SER A 57 10.36 8.91 1.35
C SER A 57 11.39 10.03 1.19
N GLN A 58 12.68 9.72 1.17
CA GLN A 58 13.76 10.72 1.11
C GLN A 58 13.81 11.50 -0.20
N GLU A 59 13.19 10.99 -1.26
CA GLU A 59 13.12 11.62 -2.58
C GLU A 59 11.96 12.63 -2.69
N LEU A 60 11.03 12.62 -1.73
CA LEU A 60 9.86 13.50 -1.75
C LEU A 60 10.22 14.92 -1.30
N GLU A 61 9.89 15.88 -2.18
CA GLU A 61 9.98 17.31 -1.88
C GLU A 61 8.87 17.74 -0.90
N GLU A 62 9.11 18.83 -0.16
CA GLU A 62 8.15 19.34 0.83
C GLU A 62 6.80 19.73 0.20
N HIS A 63 6.80 20.15 -1.07
CA HIS A 63 5.57 20.43 -1.81
C HIS A 63 4.70 19.18 -2.00
N ASP A 64 5.30 18.07 -2.42
CA ASP A 64 4.61 16.79 -2.58
C ASP A 64 4.12 16.26 -1.23
N ARG A 65 4.94 16.35 -0.19
CA ARG A 65 4.55 15.95 1.18
C ARG A 65 3.31 16.69 1.65
N LYS A 66 3.22 18.00 1.39
CA LYS A 66 2.04 18.81 1.72
C LYS A 66 0.81 18.36 0.96
N MET A 67 0.90 18.16 -0.36
CA MET A 67 -0.23 17.68 -1.16
C MET A 67 -0.72 16.31 -0.71
N MET A 68 0.19 15.38 -0.38
CA MET A 68 -0.18 14.06 0.13
C MET A 68 -0.87 14.14 1.49
N MET A 69 -0.38 14.99 2.40
CA MET A 69 -1.04 15.23 3.70
C MET A 69 -2.43 15.83 3.51
N THR A 70 -2.62 16.77 2.58
CA THR A 70 -3.96 17.33 2.28
C THR A 70 -4.94 16.24 1.85
N ILE A 71 -4.57 15.38 0.89
CA ILE A 71 -5.45 14.28 0.44
C ILE A 71 -5.75 13.33 1.60
N PHE A 72 -4.73 12.98 2.40
CA PHE A 72 -4.92 12.12 3.55
C PHE A 72 -5.90 12.74 4.56
N GLU A 73 -5.70 14.00 4.92
CA GLU A 73 -6.54 14.73 5.88
C GLU A 73 -7.99 14.82 5.41
N GLU A 74 -8.22 15.20 4.15
CA GLU A 74 -9.56 15.27 3.56
C GLU A 74 -10.28 13.90 3.57
N ASN A 75 -9.52 12.81 3.41
CA ASN A 75 -10.10 11.47 3.33
C ASN A 75 -10.32 10.83 4.69
N MET A 76 -9.44 11.08 5.65
CA MET A 76 -9.30 10.24 6.85
C MET A 76 -9.51 10.98 8.17
N ARG A 77 -9.40 12.32 8.21
CA ARG A 77 -9.39 13.08 9.47
C ARG A 77 -10.58 12.77 10.37
N THR A 78 -11.80 12.79 9.83
CA THR A 78 -13.02 12.52 10.61
C THR A 78 -12.99 11.12 11.24
N MET A 79 -12.50 10.10 10.53
CA MET A 79 -12.40 8.75 11.09
C MET A 79 -11.41 8.68 12.25
N TYR A 80 -10.29 9.42 12.17
CA TYR A 80 -9.32 9.50 13.26
C TYR A 80 -9.88 10.26 14.47
N GLU A 81 -10.59 11.37 14.25
CA GLU A 81 -11.25 12.15 15.31
C GLU A 81 -12.32 11.35 16.07
N GLU A 82 -12.92 10.34 15.42
CA GLU A 82 -13.88 9.41 16.05
C GLU A 82 -13.20 8.32 16.91
N THR A 83 -11.88 8.12 16.79
CA THR A 83 -11.15 7.16 17.63
C THR A 83 -10.77 7.78 18.98
N PRO A 84 -10.55 6.97 20.04
CA PRO A 84 -10.05 7.48 21.32
C PRO A 84 -8.70 8.22 21.23
N GLY A 85 -7.88 7.93 20.22
CA GLY A 85 -6.59 8.58 19.97
C GLY A 85 -6.70 9.93 19.26
N GLY A 86 -7.83 10.23 18.63
CA GLY A 86 -8.06 11.47 17.90
C GLY A 86 -7.17 11.67 16.66
N TRP A 87 -7.15 12.90 16.16
CA TRP A 87 -6.33 13.31 15.02
C TRP A 87 -5.07 14.07 15.46
N ASP A 88 -3.89 13.55 15.10
CA ASP A 88 -2.60 14.20 15.27
C ASP A 88 -1.87 14.27 13.92
N ALA A 89 -1.89 15.45 13.31
CA ALA A 89 -1.29 15.69 12.01
C ALA A 89 0.24 15.55 12.03
N GLN A 90 0.92 15.88 13.15
CA GLN A 90 2.36 15.79 13.22
C GLN A 90 2.81 14.33 13.33
N SER A 91 2.19 13.56 14.23
CA SER A 91 2.45 12.13 14.35
C SER A 91 2.15 11.39 13.04
N LYS A 92 1.04 11.72 12.36
CA LYS A 92 0.72 11.12 11.06
C LYS A 92 1.71 11.54 9.97
N LYS A 93 2.18 12.80 9.96
CA LYS A 93 3.23 13.26 9.04
C LYS A 93 4.51 12.45 9.23
N GLU A 94 4.94 12.25 10.48
CA GLU A 94 6.13 11.46 10.81
C GLU A 94 5.98 9.98 10.38
N GLU A 95 4.81 9.39 10.61
CA GLU A 95 4.50 8.03 10.18
C GLU A 95 4.50 7.90 8.64
N LEU A 96 3.73 8.74 7.95
CA LEU A 96 3.59 8.69 6.50
C LEU A 96 4.97 8.78 5.82
N PHE A 97 5.83 9.65 6.33
CA PHE A 97 7.10 10.03 5.73
C PHE A 97 8.34 9.40 6.37
N ASP A 98 8.18 8.31 7.11
CA ASP A 98 9.32 7.54 7.62
C ASP A 98 10.29 7.10 6.50
N ASN A 99 11.55 6.89 6.86
CA ASN A 99 12.61 6.51 5.94
C ASN A 99 12.38 5.15 5.24
N LEU A 100 11.59 4.26 5.82
CA LEU A 100 11.23 2.97 5.24
C LEU A 100 9.97 3.04 4.37
N SER A 101 9.27 4.18 4.34
CA SER A 101 8.11 4.37 3.46
C SER A 101 8.52 4.37 1.99
N ARG A 102 7.72 3.65 1.20
CA ARG A 102 7.78 3.58 -0.27
C ARG A 102 6.44 3.98 -0.83
N PHE A 103 6.46 4.62 -1.99
CA PHE A 103 5.27 5.21 -2.59
C PHE A 103 5.15 4.87 -4.06
N PHE A 104 3.91 4.71 -4.52
CA PHE A 104 3.55 5.07 -5.89
C PHE A 104 2.70 6.33 -5.82
N ILE A 105 3.04 7.32 -6.64
CA ILE A 105 2.33 8.59 -6.71
C ILE A 105 1.84 8.77 -8.14
N ILE A 106 0.54 9.00 -8.27
CA ILE A 106 -0.16 9.22 -9.53
C ILE A 106 -0.46 10.72 -9.66
N ARG A 107 -0.09 11.27 -10.81
CA ARG A 107 -0.36 12.65 -11.23
C ARG A 107 -1.14 12.67 -12.53
N GLN A 108 -1.87 13.75 -12.79
CA GLN A 108 -2.48 13.96 -14.09
C GLN A 108 -1.39 14.12 -15.17
N ALA A 109 -1.55 13.45 -16.32
CA ALA A 109 -0.57 13.54 -17.39
C ALA A 109 -0.58 14.93 -18.05
N ASN A 110 0.54 15.32 -18.68
CA ASN A 110 0.68 16.53 -19.49
C ASN A 110 0.42 17.86 -18.77
N GLN A 111 0.67 17.91 -17.46
CA GLN A 111 0.67 19.15 -16.68
C GLN A 111 2.01 19.26 -15.93
N ASP A 112 2.73 20.35 -16.14
CA ASP A 112 3.93 20.65 -15.34
C ASP A 112 3.52 20.95 -13.90
N ASN A 113 4.25 20.39 -12.92
CA ASN A 113 3.86 20.42 -11.50
C ASN A 113 2.43 19.92 -11.23
N ALA A 114 1.96 18.93 -12.00
CA ALA A 114 0.65 18.32 -11.84
C ALA A 114 0.36 17.96 -10.38
N ALA A 115 -0.84 18.30 -9.93
CA ALA A 115 -1.33 17.92 -8.61
C ALA A 115 -1.24 16.40 -8.41
N ILE A 116 -0.91 15.98 -7.18
CA ILE A 116 -1.01 14.57 -6.79
C ILE A 116 -2.49 14.20 -6.78
N ILE A 117 -2.84 13.16 -7.55
CA ILE A 117 -4.22 12.67 -7.67
C ILE A 117 -4.45 11.50 -6.73
N ALA A 118 -3.45 10.64 -6.59
CA ALA A 118 -3.53 9.46 -5.75
C ALA A 118 -2.14 9.01 -5.33
N PHE A 119 -2.07 8.32 -4.19
CA PHE A 119 -0.87 7.62 -3.78
C PHE A 119 -1.20 6.34 -3.02
N ILE A 120 -0.25 5.41 -3.01
CA ILE A 120 -0.21 4.28 -2.09
C ILE A 120 1.13 4.33 -1.36
N MET A 121 1.12 4.05 -0.06
CA MET A 121 2.31 3.99 0.79
C MET A 121 2.41 2.62 1.45
N TRP A 122 3.58 2.01 1.35
CA TRP A 122 3.85 0.73 1.99
C TRP A 122 5.25 0.68 2.60
N ARG A 123 5.46 -0.32 3.47
CA ARG A 123 6.79 -0.73 3.95
C ARG A 123 6.96 -2.23 3.78
N PHE A 124 8.21 -2.68 3.66
CA PHE A 124 8.53 -4.09 3.80
C PHE A 124 8.88 -4.39 5.26
N ASP A 125 8.21 -5.36 5.86
CA ASP A 125 8.46 -5.73 7.26
C ASP A 125 8.19 -7.23 7.52
N LEU A 126 8.38 -7.63 8.77
CA LEU A 126 7.99 -8.92 9.31
C LEU A 126 6.80 -8.76 10.26
N GLU A 127 5.70 -9.44 9.95
CA GLU A 127 4.53 -9.51 10.82
C GLU A 127 4.47 -10.85 11.57
N ASP A 128 3.79 -10.91 12.71
CA ASP A 128 3.45 -12.20 13.32
C ASP A 128 2.54 -13.01 12.40
N CYS A 129 2.76 -14.32 12.35
CA CYS A 129 2.07 -15.23 11.46
C CYS A 129 1.47 -16.37 12.29
N ASP A 130 0.15 -16.54 12.19
CA ASP A 130 -0.54 -17.66 12.79
C ASP A 130 -0.06 -18.99 12.18
N ALA A 131 0.01 -20.05 12.98
CA ALA A 131 0.48 -21.34 12.50
C ALA A 131 -0.46 -21.98 11.47
N ASN A 132 -1.73 -21.58 11.43
CA ASN A 132 -2.75 -22.04 10.49
C ASN A 132 -2.84 -21.19 9.22
N ASP A 133 -2.13 -20.07 9.15
CA ASP A 133 -2.05 -19.26 7.94
C ASP A 133 -1.52 -20.13 6.77
N PRO A 134 -2.19 -20.20 5.62
CA PRO A 134 -1.79 -21.04 4.48
C PRO A 134 -0.36 -20.80 3.99
N VAL A 135 0.19 -19.61 4.25
CA VAL A 135 1.57 -19.27 3.87
C VAL A 135 2.57 -19.45 5.02
N ALA A 136 2.15 -19.95 6.18
CA ALA A 136 3.01 -20.23 7.32
C ALA A 136 4.09 -21.27 6.98
N ARG A 137 5.25 -21.14 7.62
CA ARG A 137 6.37 -22.09 7.47
C ARG A 137 6.62 -22.75 8.82
N LYS A 138 6.71 -24.08 8.86
CA LYS A 138 6.94 -24.84 10.09
C LYS A 138 8.13 -24.30 10.88
N GLY A 139 7.92 -24.02 12.16
CA GLY A 139 8.95 -23.49 13.07
C GLY A 139 9.29 -22.00 12.83
N LYS A 140 8.50 -21.27 12.03
CA LYS A 140 8.61 -19.82 11.85
C LYS A 140 7.34 -19.16 12.38
N ARG A 141 7.50 -18.06 13.12
CA ARG A 141 6.39 -17.26 13.67
C ARG A 141 6.21 -15.90 12.99
N LYS A 142 7.10 -15.57 12.05
CA LYS A 142 7.11 -14.30 11.34
C LYS A 142 6.97 -14.51 9.84
N ILE A 143 6.32 -13.58 9.18
CA ILE A 143 6.10 -13.56 7.74
C ILE A 143 6.61 -12.27 7.13
N GLU A 144 7.36 -12.37 6.04
CA GLU A 144 7.77 -11.24 5.22
C GLU A 144 6.59 -10.71 4.40
N ILE A 145 6.33 -9.41 4.54
CA ILE A 145 5.14 -8.75 4.00
C ILE A 145 5.47 -7.41 3.35
N ALA A 146 4.60 -6.99 2.44
CA ALA A 146 4.45 -5.59 2.08
C ALA A 146 3.21 -5.05 2.82
N TYR A 147 3.41 -4.21 3.84
CA TYR A 147 2.33 -3.61 4.61
C TYR A 147 1.90 -2.30 3.95
N CYS A 148 0.68 -2.25 3.41
CA CYS A 148 0.04 -1.04 2.90
C CYS A 148 -0.49 -0.23 4.08
N TYR A 149 0.19 0.87 4.40
CA TYR A 149 -0.23 1.80 5.44
C TYR A 149 -1.32 2.73 4.92
N GLU A 150 -1.15 3.25 3.70
CA GLU A 150 -2.07 4.23 3.14
C GLU A 150 -2.36 3.94 1.67
N ILE A 151 -3.62 4.12 1.28
CA ILE A 151 -4.02 4.23 -0.12
C ILE A 151 -5.05 5.34 -0.23
N GLN A 152 -4.68 6.40 -0.94
CA GLN A 152 -5.43 7.64 -0.97
C GLN A 152 -5.69 8.06 -2.41
N VAL A 153 -6.92 8.48 -2.69
CA VAL A 153 -7.34 9.00 -4.00
C VAL A 153 -8.16 10.25 -3.75
N HIS A 154 -7.76 11.35 -4.38
CA HIS A 154 -8.50 12.60 -4.38
C HIS A 154 -9.95 12.36 -4.77
N SER A 155 -10.89 13.01 -4.08
CA SER A 155 -12.34 12.76 -4.18
C SER A 155 -12.86 12.78 -5.63
N ASP A 156 -12.45 13.79 -6.41
CA ASP A 156 -12.82 13.98 -7.82
C ASP A 156 -12.33 12.87 -8.77
N PHE A 157 -11.34 12.08 -8.34
CA PHE A 157 -10.70 11.03 -9.14
C PHE A 157 -10.97 9.62 -8.61
N ARG A 158 -11.93 9.47 -7.70
CA ARG A 158 -12.42 8.17 -7.26
C ARG A 158 -13.25 7.51 -8.37
N GLN A 159 -13.32 6.18 -8.35
CA GLN A 159 -14.04 5.38 -9.36
C GLN A 159 -13.48 5.51 -10.80
N TYR A 160 -12.20 5.87 -10.94
CA TYR A 160 -11.44 5.76 -12.20
C TYR A 160 -10.56 4.51 -12.27
N GLY A 161 -10.65 3.63 -11.27
CA GLY A 161 -9.85 2.40 -11.19
C GLY A 161 -8.44 2.56 -10.61
N LEU A 162 -8.03 3.79 -10.25
CA LEU A 162 -6.67 4.09 -9.75
C LEU A 162 -6.30 3.29 -8.49
N GLY A 163 -7.22 3.16 -7.52
CA GLY A 163 -6.98 2.39 -6.31
C GLY A 163 -6.69 0.91 -6.61
N LYS A 164 -7.50 0.28 -7.48
CA LYS A 164 -7.28 -1.10 -7.93
C LYS A 164 -5.94 -1.23 -8.66
N TRP A 165 -5.62 -0.27 -9.52
CA TRP A 165 -4.35 -0.25 -10.24
C TRP A 165 -3.16 -0.23 -9.27
N MET A 166 -3.16 0.68 -8.28
CA MET A 166 -2.08 0.78 -7.29
C MET A 166 -1.95 -0.49 -6.43
N MET A 167 -3.05 -1.07 -5.97
CA MET A 167 -3.02 -2.34 -5.21
C MET A 167 -2.43 -3.48 -6.04
N ASN A 168 -2.82 -3.61 -7.30
CA ASN A 168 -2.26 -4.63 -8.20
C ASN A 168 -0.74 -4.45 -8.39
N ARG A 169 -0.27 -3.21 -8.48
CA ARG A 169 1.18 -2.90 -8.56
C ARG A 169 1.90 -3.26 -7.27
N LEU A 170 1.33 -2.95 -6.10
CA LEU A 170 1.88 -3.36 -4.81
C LEU A 170 1.95 -4.89 -4.68
N GLU A 171 0.91 -5.61 -5.10
CA GLU A 171 0.91 -7.08 -5.11
C GLU A 171 2.02 -7.66 -6.01
N ALA A 172 2.25 -7.04 -7.18
CA ALA A 172 3.34 -7.43 -8.08
C ALA A 172 4.72 -7.18 -7.44
N VAL A 173 4.92 -6.01 -6.82
CA VAL A 173 6.14 -5.72 -6.04
C VAL A 173 6.33 -6.75 -4.93
N ALA A 174 5.31 -7.02 -4.14
CA ALA A 174 5.36 -7.98 -3.04
C ALA A 174 5.78 -9.37 -3.54
N ARG A 175 5.16 -9.88 -4.61
CA ARG A 175 5.55 -11.16 -5.23
C ARG A 175 7.00 -11.15 -5.72
N ASN A 176 7.39 -10.13 -6.47
CA ASN A 176 8.73 -10.03 -7.07
C ASN A 176 9.85 -9.72 -6.06
N THR A 177 9.48 -9.34 -4.83
CA THR A 177 10.40 -9.16 -3.70
C THR A 177 10.36 -10.32 -2.71
N ASN A 178 9.62 -11.39 -3.01
CA ASN A 178 9.42 -12.56 -2.15
C ASN A 178 8.70 -12.26 -0.82
N MET A 179 7.91 -11.19 -0.77
CA MET A 179 6.94 -11.00 0.32
C MET A 179 5.80 -11.99 0.12
N ARG A 180 5.46 -12.73 1.17
CA ARG A 180 4.42 -13.78 1.11
C ARG A 180 3.00 -13.22 1.18
N LYS A 181 2.83 -12.02 1.74
CA LYS A 181 1.54 -11.33 1.82
C LYS A 181 1.66 -9.84 1.54
N VAL A 182 0.56 -9.26 1.06
CA VAL A 182 0.24 -7.84 1.24
C VAL A 182 -0.73 -7.75 2.40
N MET A 183 -0.47 -6.87 3.37
CA MET A 183 -1.31 -6.65 4.54
C MET A 183 -1.70 -5.17 4.66
N LEU A 184 -2.80 -4.89 5.34
CA LEU A 184 -3.27 -3.53 5.61
C LEU A 184 -4.16 -3.49 6.85
N THR A 185 -4.30 -2.29 7.44
CA THR A 185 -5.32 -2.02 8.45
C THR A 185 -6.44 -1.18 7.84
N VAL A 186 -7.68 -1.46 8.22
CA VAL A 186 -8.85 -0.66 7.82
C VAL A 186 -9.77 -0.42 9.00
N PHE A 187 -10.27 0.81 9.14
CA PHE A 187 -11.29 1.12 10.14
C PHE A 187 -12.56 0.32 9.88
N LYS A 188 -13.16 -0.20 10.97
CA LYS A 188 -14.45 -0.90 10.93
C LYS A 188 -15.56 0.00 10.37
N SER A 189 -15.51 1.30 10.66
CA SER A 189 -16.45 2.31 10.14
C SER A 189 -16.30 2.57 8.64
N ASN A 190 -15.12 2.31 8.05
CA ASN A 190 -14.85 2.55 6.62
C ASN A 190 -15.39 1.42 5.72
N THR A 191 -16.71 1.30 5.65
CA THR A 191 -17.42 0.27 4.88
C THR A 191 -17.08 0.29 3.38
N HIS A 192 -16.82 1.47 2.80
CA HIS A 192 -16.44 1.60 1.40
C HIS A 192 -15.07 0.96 1.12
N ALA A 193 -14.07 1.23 1.96
CA ALA A 193 -12.75 0.63 1.82
C ALA A 193 -12.79 -0.89 2.06
N LYS A 194 -13.54 -1.37 3.07
CA LYS A 194 -13.73 -2.82 3.31
C LYS A 194 -14.28 -3.54 2.07
N GLN A 195 -15.34 -3.00 1.46
CA GLN A 195 -15.90 -3.56 0.22
C GLN A 195 -14.91 -3.50 -0.95
N PHE A 196 -14.10 -2.44 -1.03
CA PHE A 196 -13.04 -2.34 -2.03
C PHE A 196 -12.00 -3.45 -1.86
N TYR A 197 -11.51 -3.69 -0.65
CA TYR A 197 -10.51 -4.72 -0.36
C TYR A 197 -11.07 -6.15 -0.56
N ASP A 198 -12.31 -6.41 -0.14
CA ASP A 198 -12.94 -7.71 -0.36
C ASP A 198 -13.06 -8.05 -1.86
N ARG A 199 -13.44 -7.08 -2.71
CA ARG A 199 -13.45 -7.25 -4.18
C ARG A 199 -12.06 -7.51 -4.77
N LEU A 200 -11.00 -7.08 -4.10
CA LEU A 200 -9.62 -7.39 -4.49
C LEU A 200 -9.13 -8.73 -3.93
N GLY A 201 -9.93 -9.43 -3.13
CA GLY A 201 -9.61 -10.73 -2.56
C GLY A 201 -8.82 -10.67 -1.25
N PHE A 202 -8.75 -9.51 -0.60
CA PHE A 202 -8.23 -9.41 0.76
C PHE A 202 -9.21 -10.05 1.74
N LYS A 203 -8.68 -10.73 2.76
CA LYS A 203 -9.45 -11.42 3.80
C LYS A 203 -8.98 -11.00 5.18
N LEU A 204 -9.81 -11.23 6.19
CA LEU A 204 -9.42 -11.02 7.58
C LEU A 204 -8.16 -11.84 7.88
N GLU A 205 -7.19 -11.23 8.56
CA GLU A 205 -5.94 -11.92 8.88
C GLU A 205 -6.17 -12.97 9.96
N TYR A 206 -5.45 -14.10 9.89
CA TYR A 206 -5.62 -15.24 10.82
C TYR A 206 -5.29 -14.89 12.28
N SER A 207 -4.48 -13.85 12.49
CA SER A 207 -4.19 -13.33 13.83
C SER A 207 -5.34 -12.49 14.41
N THR A 208 -6.37 -12.20 13.62
CA THR A 208 -7.56 -11.44 14.04
C THR A 208 -8.67 -12.43 14.42
N PRO A 209 -9.27 -12.32 15.62
CA PRO A 209 -10.44 -13.08 16.02
C PRO A 209 -11.55 -13.13 14.96
N GLU A 210 -12.17 -14.30 14.79
CA GLU A 210 -13.30 -14.48 13.86
C GLU A 210 -14.66 -14.18 14.50
N ASN A 211 -14.75 -14.24 15.84
CA ASN A 211 -15.98 -14.00 16.59
C ASN A 211 -16.29 -12.50 16.64
N GLU A 212 -17.53 -12.12 16.33
CA GLU A 212 -18.02 -10.73 16.34
C GLU A 212 -17.85 -10.08 17.73
N ASP A 213 -18.10 -10.83 18.81
CA ASP A 213 -17.92 -10.34 20.19
C ASP A 213 -16.44 -10.02 20.50
N GLU A 214 -15.51 -10.87 20.03
CA GLU A 214 -14.07 -10.68 20.23
C GLU A 214 -13.51 -9.62 19.27
N LEU A 215 -14.09 -9.51 18.07
CA LEU A 215 -13.76 -8.46 17.12
C LEU A 215 -14.07 -7.10 17.74
N ASP A 216 -15.22 -6.92 18.39
CA ASP A 216 -15.61 -5.68 19.06
C ASP A 216 -14.62 -5.25 20.14
N GLU A 217 -13.93 -6.19 20.78
CA GLU A 217 -12.86 -5.91 21.75
C GLU A 217 -11.55 -5.41 21.12
N LEU A 218 -11.31 -5.64 19.82
CA LEU A 218 -10.08 -5.22 19.11
C LEU A 218 -10.02 -3.73 18.75
N GLY A 219 -11.03 -2.95 19.17
CA GLY A 219 -11.11 -1.51 18.92
C GLY A 219 -11.65 -1.18 17.52
N GLU A 220 -11.20 -0.06 16.95
CA GLU A 220 -11.85 0.58 15.79
C GLU A 220 -11.43 0.05 14.42
N TYR A 221 -10.50 -0.91 14.36
CA TYR A 221 -9.90 -1.37 13.11
C TYR A 221 -9.76 -2.89 13.04
N VAL A 222 -9.54 -3.39 11.83
CA VAL A 222 -9.22 -4.81 11.55
C VAL A 222 -8.06 -4.89 10.56
N ILE A 223 -7.31 -5.99 10.64
CA ILE A 223 -6.19 -6.26 9.74
C ILE A 223 -6.65 -7.21 8.64
N LEU A 224 -6.38 -6.84 7.39
CA LEU A 224 -6.64 -7.69 6.23
C LEU A 224 -5.33 -8.12 5.58
N GLY A 225 -5.32 -9.33 5.05
CA GLY A 225 -4.18 -9.92 4.35
C GLY A 225 -4.59 -10.58 3.02
N LYS A 226 -3.65 -10.61 2.08
CA LYS A 226 -3.76 -11.36 0.82
C LYS A 226 -2.43 -12.02 0.50
N ALA A 227 -2.44 -13.34 0.32
CA ALA A 227 -1.28 -14.10 -0.13
C ALA A 227 -0.86 -13.66 -1.55
N THR A 228 0.44 -13.57 -1.79
CA THR A 228 0.99 -13.14 -3.09
C THR A 228 1.17 -14.30 -4.08
N MET A 229 1.09 -15.55 -3.60
CA MET A 229 1.20 -16.80 -4.36
C MET A 229 0.01 -17.71 -4.07
#